data_AF-A0A5C6D6I0-F1
#
_entry.id   AF-A0A5C6D6I0-F1
#
_cell.length_a   1.000
_cell.length_b   1.000
_cell.length_c   1.000
_cell.angle_alpha   90.00
_cell.angle_beta   90.00
_cell.angle_gamma   90.00
#
_symmetry.space_group_name_H-M   'P 1'
#
loop_
_entity.id
_entity.type
_entity.pdbx_description
1 polymer ?
#
loop_
_entity_poly.entity_id
_entity_poly.type
_entity_poly.pdbx_seq_one_letter_code
_entity_poly.pdbx_strand_id
1 'polypeptide(L)'
;MGANKVMITIDLEDWFQVENFKNCIPFSRWSDMEQRFEYSTRNLLKIFDEKSIKATFFILGWNAEQAPGFSITEQAIMHLKEIGFTYDSSYNNFGFNHRHGKIDLTQYNKKLLAYRDSEGFWELPISNLSIGKIIFPWWGGGYFRLLNKTLFRCGVKRIMSKESGYMFYAHPWEIDPEQPRVKEAGLFFRFRHYLNLRKFKDRLYSFIESFQDCSFVTCSQYINFLENK
;
A
#
# COMPACT_ATOMS: atom_id res chain seq x y z
N MET A 1 -6.25 -7.74 26.00
CA MET A 1 -5.76 -7.78 24.60
C MET A 1 -5.35 -6.37 24.23
N GLY A 2 -4.15 -6.17 23.66
CA GLY A 2 -3.68 -4.83 23.28
C GLY A 2 -4.51 -4.20 22.14
N ALA A 3 -4.32 -2.90 21.90
CA ALA A 3 -4.98 -2.19 20.82
C ALA A 3 -4.69 -2.85 19.45
N ASN A 4 -5.70 -2.85 18.56
CA ASN A 4 -5.53 -3.31 17.18
C ASN A 4 -4.43 -2.51 16.48
N LYS A 5 -3.72 -3.15 15.56
CA LYS A 5 -2.62 -2.53 14.80
C LYS A 5 -3.07 -2.13 13.40
N VAL A 6 -2.76 -0.91 12.97
CA VAL A 6 -2.93 -0.49 11.58
C VAL A 6 -1.55 -0.26 10.97
N MET A 7 -1.29 -0.89 9.84
CA MET A 7 -0.11 -0.63 9.01
C MET A 7 -0.58 0.09 7.75
N ILE A 8 0.14 1.13 7.37
CA ILE A 8 -0.05 1.82 6.09
C ILE A 8 1.21 1.60 5.28
N THR A 9 1.08 1.00 4.10
CA THR A 9 2.14 0.82 3.12
C THR A 9 1.86 1.73 1.93
N ILE A 10 2.88 2.50 1.54
CA ILE A 10 2.83 3.40 0.40
C ILE A 10 3.84 2.92 -0.61
N ASP A 11 3.36 2.53 -1.79
CA ASP A 11 4.22 2.25 -2.93
C ASP A 11 4.47 3.57 -3.67
N LEU A 12 5.70 4.08 -3.61
CA LEU A 12 6.10 5.32 -4.25
C LEU A 12 6.17 5.10 -5.76
N GLU A 13 5.00 5.10 -6.36
CA GLU A 13 4.78 5.21 -7.80
C GLU A 13 4.19 6.59 -8.14
N ASP A 14 4.62 7.13 -9.28
CA ASP A 14 3.98 8.26 -9.92
C ASP A 14 2.81 7.80 -10.82
N TRP A 15 1.99 8.74 -11.26
CA TRP A 15 0.74 8.48 -11.98
C TRP A 15 0.91 7.66 -13.27
N PHE A 16 2.07 7.77 -13.92
CA PHE A 16 2.40 7.10 -15.18
C PHE A 16 3.07 5.73 -15.00
N GLN A 17 3.56 5.41 -13.80
CA GLN A 17 4.30 4.18 -13.51
C GLN A 17 3.39 2.98 -13.24
N VAL A 18 2.09 3.25 -13.07
CA VAL A 18 1.08 2.25 -12.75
C VAL A 18 0.87 1.22 -13.85
N GLU A 19 0.59 -0.02 -13.45
CA GLU A 19 0.26 -1.12 -14.37
C GLU A 19 -0.92 -0.80 -15.31
N ASN A 20 -1.84 0.09 -14.90
CA ASN A 20 -2.97 0.51 -15.73
C ASN A 20 -2.54 1.22 -17.04
N PHE A 21 -1.34 1.81 -17.07
CA PHE A 21 -0.85 2.60 -18.21
C PHE A 21 0.37 1.99 -18.89
N LYS A 22 0.88 0.85 -18.42
CA LYS A 22 2.08 0.17 -18.96
C LYS A 22 2.09 0.01 -20.48
N ASN A 23 0.93 -0.28 -21.09
CA ASN A 23 0.84 -0.48 -22.55
C ASN A 23 0.88 0.82 -23.37
N CYS A 24 0.59 1.97 -22.75
CA CYS A 24 0.59 3.28 -23.43
C CYS A 24 1.74 4.19 -22.99
N ILE A 25 2.28 3.95 -21.79
CA ILE A 25 3.45 4.62 -21.22
C ILE A 25 4.44 3.53 -20.80
N PRO A 26 5.21 2.95 -21.74
CA PRO A 26 6.28 2.02 -21.41
C PRO A 26 7.39 2.72 -20.62
N PHE A 27 8.21 1.92 -19.93
CA PHE A 27 9.34 2.39 -19.12
C PHE A 27 10.26 3.37 -19.86
N SER A 28 10.50 3.16 -21.17
CA SER A 28 11.33 4.03 -22.00
C SER A 28 10.82 5.46 -22.16
N ARG A 29 9.56 5.72 -21.81
CA ARG A 29 8.92 7.05 -21.88
C ARG A 29 8.76 7.72 -20.52
N TRP A 30 9.16 7.07 -19.43
CA TRP A 30 8.97 7.60 -18.07
C TRP A 30 9.65 8.96 -17.87
N SER A 31 10.83 9.17 -18.47
CA SER A 31 11.55 10.45 -18.43
C SER A 31 10.80 11.61 -19.10
N ASP A 32 9.88 11.32 -20.01
CA ASP A 32 9.15 12.32 -20.78
C ASP A 32 7.88 12.79 -20.05
N MET A 33 7.49 12.10 -18.98
CA MET A 33 6.25 12.35 -18.25
C MET A 33 6.43 13.46 -17.22
N GLU A 34 5.37 14.23 -16.99
CA GLU A 34 5.33 15.20 -15.89
C GLU A 34 5.47 14.48 -14.55
N GLN A 35 6.56 14.76 -13.83
CA GLN A 35 6.80 14.18 -12.51
C GLN A 35 5.94 14.88 -11.46
N ARG A 36 5.14 14.10 -10.73
CA ARG A 36 4.26 14.56 -9.65
C ARG A 36 4.45 13.77 -8.36
N PHE A 37 5.35 12.79 -8.35
CA PHE A 37 5.64 11.96 -7.19
C PHE A 37 6.05 12.80 -5.97
N GLU A 38 6.91 13.83 -6.13
CA GLU A 38 7.37 14.67 -5.03
C GLU A 38 6.19 15.40 -4.37
N TYR A 39 5.40 16.10 -5.19
CA TYR A 39 4.23 16.82 -4.73
C TYR A 39 3.26 15.89 -4.00
N SER A 40 2.93 14.76 -4.60
CA SER A 40 2.00 13.78 -4.06
C SER A 40 2.50 13.17 -2.75
N THR A 41 3.79 12.82 -2.69
CA THR A 41 4.42 12.24 -1.51
C THR A 41 4.50 13.24 -0.36
N ARG A 42 4.87 14.50 -0.62
CA ARG A 42 4.85 15.57 0.39
C ARG A 42 3.46 15.77 0.98
N ASN A 43 2.42 15.69 0.16
CA ASN A 43 1.04 15.82 0.64
C ASN A 43 0.62 14.65 1.54
N LEU A 44 1.03 13.41 1.24
CA LEU A 44 0.82 12.27 2.14
C LEU A 44 1.59 12.43 3.45
N LEU A 45 2.86 12.80 3.38
CA LEU A 45 3.72 12.99 4.55
C LEU A 45 3.15 14.06 5.49
N LYS A 46 2.62 15.18 4.96
CA LYS A 46 1.93 16.20 5.75
C LYS A 46 0.75 15.62 6.53
N ILE A 47 -0.09 14.80 5.89
CA ILE A 47 -1.24 14.16 6.57
C ILE A 47 -0.77 13.23 7.69
N PHE A 48 0.27 12.43 7.43
CA PHE A 48 0.79 11.51 8.42
C PHE A 48 1.47 12.25 9.58
N ASP A 49 2.22 13.31 9.31
CA ASP A 49 2.84 14.17 10.33
C ASP A 49 1.78 14.87 11.19
N GLU A 50 0.80 15.55 10.56
CA GLU A 50 -0.32 16.21 11.24
C GLU A 50 -1.10 15.28 12.17
N LYS A 51 -1.21 14.00 11.81
CA LYS A 51 -1.93 12.98 12.59
C LYS A 51 -1.00 12.07 13.41
N SER A 52 0.31 12.34 13.44
CA SER A 52 1.34 11.54 14.12
C SER A 52 1.29 10.04 13.76
N ILE A 53 1.06 9.75 12.49
CA ILE A 53 0.92 8.39 11.93
C ILE A 53 2.25 7.90 11.39
N LYS A 54 2.56 6.64 11.69
CA LYS A 54 3.69 5.93 11.07
C LYS A 54 3.20 5.13 9.86
N ALA A 55 4.00 5.12 8.80
CA ALA A 55 3.76 4.37 7.58
C ALA A 55 5.09 3.77 7.06
N THR A 56 4.99 2.71 6.25
CA THR A 56 6.12 2.10 5.53
C THR A 56 6.05 2.53 4.07
N PHE A 57 7.18 2.98 3.51
CA PHE A 57 7.27 3.40 2.12
C PHE A 57 8.15 2.44 1.33
N PHE A 58 7.64 1.95 0.21
CA PHE A 58 8.38 1.17 -0.78
C PHE A 58 8.71 2.07 -1.96
N ILE A 59 9.95 2.01 -2.43
CA ILE A 59 10.45 3.02 -3.37
C ILE A 59 10.98 2.32 -4.60
N LEU A 60 10.39 2.62 -5.75
CA LEU A 60 10.91 2.18 -7.03
C LEU A 60 12.32 2.76 -7.23
N GLY A 61 13.27 1.91 -7.61
CA GLY A 61 14.66 2.33 -7.83
C GLY A 61 14.78 3.53 -8.77
N TRP A 62 13.94 3.59 -9.82
CA TRP A 62 13.87 4.74 -10.72
C TRP A 62 13.51 6.05 -9.99
N ASN A 63 12.50 6.03 -9.10
CA ASN A 63 12.12 7.22 -8.33
C ASN A 63 13.20 7.61 -7.31
N ALA A 64 13.90 6.63 -6.74
CA ALA A 64 15.03 6.90 -5.84
C ALA A 64 16.16 7.67 -6.55
N GLU A 65 16.41 7.38 -7.84
CA GLU A 65 17.41 8.09 -8.65
C GLU A 65 16.98 9.52 -9.03
N GLN A 66 15.69 9.76 -9.24
CA GLN A 66 15.16 11.07 -9.68
C GLN A 66 14.97 12.08 -8.52
N ALA A 67 15.02 11.62 -7.27
CA ALA A 67 14.60 12.39 -6.10
C ALA A 67 15.67 12.52 -5.00
N PRO A 68 16.91 12.98 -5.29
CA PRO A 68 17.99 12.99 -4.29
C PRO A 68 17.70 13.87 -3.05
N GLY A 69 16.78 14.83 -3.14
CA GLY A 69 16.31 15.66 -2.02
C GLY A 69 15.26 15.02 -1.10
N PHE A 70 14.64 13.91 -1.51
CA PHE A 70 13.97 12.97 -0.60
C PHE A 70 15.04 12.00 -0.14
N SER A 71 15.81 12.39 0.88
CA SER A 71 17.03 11.73 1.34
C SER A 71 16.89 10.22 1.54
N ILE A 72 17.07 9.46 0.47
CA ILE A 72 17.64 8.14 0.42
C ILE A 72 19.06 8.41 -0.07
N THR A 73 20.03 8.29 0.83
CA THR A 73 21.42 8.52 0.43
C THR A 73 21.82 7.47 -0.62
N GLU A 74 22.82 7.80 -1.45
CA GLU A 74 23.43 6.85 -2.40
C GLU A 74 23.88 5.56 -1.69
N GLN A 75 24.32 5.69 -0.43
CA GLN A 75 24.62 4.59 0.48
C GLN A 75 23.41 3.74 0.85
N ALA A 76 22.20 4.31 1.03
CA ALA A 76 20.99 3.56 1.29
C ALA A 76 20.52 2.76 0.06
N ILE A 77 20.71 3.28 -1.15
CA ILE A 77 20.47 2.54 -2.41
C ILE A 77 21.48 1.37 -2.55
N MET A 78 22.75 1.59 -2.19
CA MET A 78 23.77 0.53 -2.17
C MET A 78 23.50 -0.53 -1.09
N HIS A 79 23.10 -0.12 0.12
CA HIS A 79 22.75 -1.04 1.20
C HIS A 79 21.47 -1.84 0.90
N LEU A 80 20.44 -1.26 0.27
CA LEU A 80 19.24 -2.03 -0.15
C LEU A 80 19.57 -3.18 -1.12
N LYS A 81 20.71 -3.12 -1.83
CA LYS A 81 21.22 -4.21 -2.68
C LYS A 81 22.02 -5.26 -1.91
N GLU A 82 22.48 -4.95 -0.70
CA GLU A 82 23.31 -5.81 0.17
C GLU A 82 22.54 -6.39 1.37
N ILE A 83 21.42 -5.79 1.78
CA ILE A 83 20.71 -6.15 3.01
C ILE A 83 19.80 -7.36 2.76
N GLY A 84 20.10 -8.46 3.47
CA GLY A 84 19.24 -9.63 3.61
C GLY A 84 17.92 -9.29 4.30
N PHE A 85 16.93 -8.87 3.51
CA PHE A 85 15.56 -8.59 3.95
C PHE A 85 14.99 -9.72 4.80
N THR A 86 14.35 -9.37 5.91
CA THR A 86 13.68 -10.33 6.81
C THR A 86 12.17 -10.41 6.57
N TYR A 87 11.63 -9.56 5.67
CA TYR A 87 10.21 -9.58 5.33
C TYR A 87 9.90 -9.02 3.93
N ASP A 88 8.76 -9.45 3.39
CA ASP A 88 8.09 -8.89 2.21
C ASP A 88 6.66 -8.44 2.55
N SER A 89 6.13 -7.50 1.78
CA SER A 89 4.71 -7.10 1.86
C SER A 89 4.10 -6.87 0.48
N SER A 90 4.61 -7.56 -0.54
CA SER A 90 4.12 -7.50 -1.92
C SER A 90 3.00 -8.52 -2.17
N TYR A 91 2.84 -9.50 -1.28
CA TYR A 91 1.86 -10.56 -1.48
C TYR A 91 0.41 -10.10 -1.33
N ASN A 92 -0.42 -10.63 -2.22
CA ASN A 92 -1.86 -10.50 -2.15
C ASN A 92 -2.51 -11.88 -2.25
N ASN A 93 -3.21 -12.28 -1.19
CA ASN A 93 -3.90 -13.56 -1.10
C ASN A 93 -5.21 -13.64 -1.93
N PHE A 94 -5.43 -12.71 -2.87
CA PHE A 94 -6.59 -12.71 -3.77
C PHE A 94 -6.25 -13.43 -5.11
N GLY A 95 -6.57 -14.72 -5.17
CA GLY A 95 -6.22 -15.62 -6.28
C GLY A 95 -6.96 -15.43 -7.62
N PHE A 96 -7.91 -14.49 -7.73
CA PHE A 96 -8.71 -14.27 -8.95
C PHE A 96 -8.14 -13.18 -9.89
N ASN A 97 -7.04 -12.53 -9.53
CA ASN A 97 -6.34 -11.61 -10.44
C ASN A 97 -5.00 -12.25 -10.86
N HIS A 98 -4.80 -12.49 -12.16
CA HIS A 98 -3.53 -12.95 -12.74
C HIS A 98 -2.34 -11.98 -12.54
N ARG A 99 -2.57 -10.84 -11.85
CA ARG A 99 -1.59 -9.78 -11.59
C ARG A 99 -0.86 -9.93 -10.26
N HIS A 100 -1.33 -10.77 -9.35
CA HIS A 100 -0.68 -11.00 -8.06
C HIS A 100 0.03 -12.35 -8.08
N GLY A 101 1.26 -12.39 -7.56
CA GLY A 101 2.01 -13.63 -7.39
C GLY A 101 1.22 -14.65 -6.58
N LYS A 102 1.30 -15.93 -6.96
CA LYS A 102 0.74 -17.03 -6.18
C LYS A 102 1.84 -17.59 -5.28
N ILE A 103 1.78 -17.28 -3.99
CA ILE A 103 2.62 -17.94 -2.98
C ILE A 103 1.88 -19.19 -2.49
N ASP A 104 2.59 -20.32 -2.43
CA ASP A 104 2.10 -21.53 -1.78
C ASP A 104 2.18 -21.34 -0.26
N LEU A 105 1.06 -20.93 0.34
CA LEU A 105 0.97 -20.68 1.77
C LEU A 105 1.03 -21.94 2.64
N THR A 106 1.06 -23.15 2.05
CA THR A 106 1.17 -24.40 2.84
C THR A 106 2.50 -24.53 3.58
N GLN A 107 3.52 -23.80 3.13
CA GLN A 107 4.85 -23.76 3.73
C GLN A 107 4.98 -22.69 4.83
N TYR A 108 3.90 -21.96 5.12
CA TYR A 108 3.92 -20.80 6.01
C TYR A 108 3.02 -21.01 7.24
N ASN A 109 3.55 -20.64 8.40
CA ASN A 109 2.79 -20.54 9.64
C ASN A 109 2.12 -19.17 9.73
N LYS A 110 0.79 -19.13 9.71
CA LYS A 110 0.04 -17.88 9.89
C LYS A 110 0.05 -17.44 11.35
N LYS A 111 0.46 -16.19 11.60
CA LYS A 111 0.37 -15.51 12.90
C LYS A 111 -0.30 -14.15 12.72
N LEU A 112 -1.56 -14.03 13.14
CA LEU A 112 -2.38 -12.85 12.90
C LEU A 112 -2.37 -12.49 11.39
N LEU A 113 -2.14 -11.23 11.04
CA LEU A 113 -2.01 -10.80 9.64
C LEU A 113 -0.80 -11.36 8.89
N ALA A 114 0.22 -11.88 9.56
CA ALA A 114 1.48 -12.25 8.93
C ALA A 114 1.59 -13.77 8.71
N TYR A 115 2.48 -14.14 7.80
CA TYR A 115 2.87 -15.51 7.51
C TYR A 115 4.36 -15.64 7.74
N ARG A 116 4.83 -16.73 8.34
CA ARG A 116 6.26 -16.99 8.55
C ARG A 116 6.64 -18.32 7.94
N ASP A 117 7.69 -18.34 7.11
CA ASP A 117 8.21 -19.60 6.57
C ASP A 117 9.11 -20.34 7.59
N SER A 118 9.66 -21.48 7.16
CA SER A 118 10.58 -22.29 7.97
C SER A 118 11.96 -21.67 8.18
N GLU A 119 12.38 -20.74 7.33
CA GLU A 119 13.66 -20.03 7.42
C GLU A 119 13.57 -18.79 8.30
N GLY A 120 12.35 -18.43 8.72
CA GLY A 120 12.05 -17.34 9.62
C GLY A 120 11.68 -16.04 8.94
N PHE A 121 11.51 -16.05 7.61
CA PHE A 121 11.10 -14.91 6.80
C PHE A 121 9.61 -14.60 6.98
N TRP A 122 9.28 -13.32 7.06
CA TRP A 122 7.91 -12.85 7.26
C TRP A 122 7.27 -12.32 5.97
N GLU A 123 6.05 -12.76 5.68
CA GLU A 123 5.21 -12.20 4.62
C GLU A 123 4.03 -11.44 5.26
N LEU A 124 3.85 -10.19 4.87
CA LEU A 124 2.80 -9.30 5.33
C LEU A 124 1.81 -9.00 4.20
N PRO A 125 0.80 -9.85 3.98
CA PRO A 125 -0.16 -9.64 2.92
C PRO A 125 -1.00 -8.38 3.12
N ILE A 126 -1.35 -7.76 2.00
CA ILE A 126 -2.36 -6.71 1.99
C ILE A 126 -3.73 -7.27 2.41
N SER A 127 -4.50 -6.44 3.13
CA SER A 127 -5.70 -6.94 3.83
C SER A 127 -6.86 -7.28 2.89
N ASN A 128 -7.46 -8.43 3.16
CA ASN A 128 -8.60 -8.98 2.43
C ASN A 128 -9.77 -9.25 3.38
N LEU A 129 -10.99 -9.03 2.91
CA LEU A 129 -12.21 -9.33 3.65
C LEU A 129 -12.76 -10.70 3.24
N SER A 130 -12.76 -11.66 4.16
CA SER A 130 -13.34 -12.98 3.91
C SER A 130 -14.79 -13.08 4.43
N ILE A 131 -15.72 -13.39 3.53
CA ILE A 131 -17.13 -13.68 3.83
C ILE A 131 -17.44 -15.11 3.35
N GLY A 132 -17.55 -16.04 4.29
CA GLY A 132 -17.62 -17.46 3.98
C GLY A 132 -16.35 -17.92 3.25
N LYS A 133 -16.51 -18.55 2.09
CA LYS A 133 -15.40 -19.00 1.22
C LYS A 133 -14.95 -17.93 0.22
N ILE A 134 -15.62 -16.77 0.17
CA ILE A 134 -15.31 -15.71 -0.80
C ILE A 134 -14.39 -14.68 -0.15
N ILE A 135 -13.31 -14.37 -0.85
CA ILE A 135 -12.33 -13.35 -0.46
C ILE A 135 -12.62 -12.09 -1.26
N PHE A 136 -12.74 -10.95 -0.59
CA PHE A 136 -12.90 -9.66 -1.23
C PHE A 136 -11.67 -8.78 -1.00
N PRO A 137 -11.18 -8.12 -2.05
CA PRO A 137 -10.09 -7.18 -1.95
C PRO A 137 -10.49 -5.98 -1.09
N TRP A 138 -9.75 -5.73 -0.01
CA TRP A 138 -10.13 -4.74 1.00
C TRP A 138 -8.94 -3.96 1.57
N TRP A 139 -7.88 -3.81 0.76
CA TRP A 139 -6.57 -3.31 1.20
C TRP A 139 -6.35 -1.83 1.00
N GLY A 140 -7.24 -1.07 0.37
CA GLY A 140 -7.00 0.35 0.07
C GLY A 140 -7.15 0.68 -1.41
N GLY A 141 -6.33 1.60 -1.90
CA GLY A 141 -6.25 2.03 -3.31
C GLY A 141 -7.60 2.17 -4.02
N GLY A 142 -7.75 1.49 -5.16
CA GLY A 142 -8.97 1.53 -5.96
C GLY A 142 -10.25 1.14 -5.22
N TYR A 143 -10.19 0.17 -4.29
CA TYR A 143 -11.37 -0.25 -3.49
C TYR A 143 -11.76 0.80 -2.47
N PHE A 144 -10.77 1.46 -1.87
CA PHE A 144 -10.99 2.59 -0.98
C PHE A 144 -11.59 3.81 -1.69
N ARG A 145 -11.25 4.03 -2.97
CA ARG A 145 -11.89 5.07 -3.81
C ARG A 145 -13.27 4.66 -4.33
N LEU A 146 -13.51 3.37 -4.56
CA LEU A 146 -14.79 2.86 -5.06
C LEU A 146 -15.86 2.82 -3.97
N LEU A 147 -15.55 2.19 -2.83
CA LEU A 147 -16.53 1.89 -1.78
C LEU A 147 -16.89 3.14 -0.98
N ASN A 148 -18.06 3.15 -0.34
CA ASN A 148 -18.43 4.22 0.59
C ASN A 148 -17.66 4.07 1.92
N LYS A 149 -17.42 5.19 2.62
CA LYS A 149 -16.59 5.24 3.85
C LYS A 149 -17.10 4.28 4.93
N THR A 150 -18.41 4.22 5.14
CA THR A 150 -19.04 3.38 6.18
C THR A 150 -18.84 1.90 5.89
N LEU A 151 -19.13 1.45 4.68
CA LEU A 151 -18.98 0.07 4.25
C LEU A 151 -17.52 -0.37 4.33
N PHE A 152 -16.60 0.47 3.84
CA PHE A 152 -15.17 0.18 3.92
C PHE A 152 -14.74 -0.02 5.38
N ARG A 153 -15.12 0.90 6.27
CA ARG A 153 -14.85 0.84 7.72
C ARG A 153 -15.43 -0.42 8.38
N CYS A 154 -16.66 -0.81 8.04
CA CYS A 154 -17.26 -2.03 8.56
C CYS A 154 -16.45 -3.28 8.14
N GLY A 155 -15.99 -3.33 6.89
CA GLY A 155 -15.10 -4.39 6.42
C GLY A 155 -13.78 -4.42 7.18
N VAL A 156 -13.14 -3.27 7.38
CA VAL A 156 -11.89 -3.16 8.17
C VAL A 156 -12.08 -3.64 9.60
N LYS A 157 -13.16 -3.22 10.29
CA LYS A 157 -13.46 -3.70 11.65
C LYS A 157 -13.64 -5.23 11.71
N ARG A 158 -14.26 -5.82 10.68
CA ARG A 158 -14.44 -7.28 10.56
C ARG A 158 -13.12 -8.03 10.29
N ILE A 159 -12.18 -7.41 9.58
CA ILE A 159 -10.82 -7.95 9.42
C ILE A 159 -10.09 -7.91 10.76
N MET A 160 -10.09 -6.74 11.42
CA MET A 160 -9.44 -6.54 12.71
C MET A 160 -9.97 -7.49 13.80
N SER A 161 -11.27 -7.79 13.82
CA SER A 161 -11.82 -8.73 14.82
C SER A 161 -11.28 -10.15 14.70
N LYS A 162 -10.69 -10.51 13.55
CA LYS A 162 -10.07 -11.82 13.32
C LYS A 162 -8.54 -11.76 13.44
N GLU A 163 -7.95 -10.73 12.86
CA GLU A 163 -6.50 -10.65 12.65
C GLU A 163 -5.80 -9.74 13.67
N SER A 164 -6.54 -9.07 14.56
CA SER A 164 -6.02 -8.05 15.48
C SER A 164 -5.19 -6.94 14.80
N GLY A 165 -5.38 -6.77 13.50
CA GLY A 165 -4.70 -5.75 12.72
C GLY A 165 -5.31 -5.55 11.33
N TYR A 166 -4.83 -4.53 10.63
CA TYR A 166 -5.20 -4.21 9.25
C TYR A 166 -4.03 -3.59 8.47
N MET A 167 -3.85 -4.00 7.22
CA MET A 167 -2.85 -3.51 6.27
C MET A 167 -3.54 -2.68 5.17
N PHE A 168 -3.30 -1.37 5.19
CA PHE A 168 -3.76 -0.42 4.17
C PHE A 168 -2.63 -0.13 3.17
N TYR A 169 -2.93 -0.19 1.88
CA TYR A 169 -2.03 0.01 0.76
C TYR A 169 -2.55 1.13 -0.15
N ALA A 170 -1.66 2.03 -0.52
CA ALA A 170 -1.95 3.14 -1.43
C ALA A 170 -0.70 3.61 -2.18
N HIS A 171 -0.90 4.51 -3.14
CA HIS A 171 0.19 5.20 -3.85
C HIS A 171 0.08 6.72 -3.66
N PRO A 172 1.18 7.46 -3.78
CA PRO A 172 1.16 8.93 -3.76
C PRO A 172 0.19 9.52 -4.77
N TRP A 173 0.23 9.07 -6.02
CA TRP A 173 -0.62 9.62 -7.10
C TRP A 173 -2.12 9.59 -6.77
N GLU A 174 -2.56 8.72 -5.85
CA GLU A 174 -3.97 8.62 -5.47
C GLU A 174 -4.48 9.86 -4.71
N ILE A 175 -3.60 10.68 -4.13
CA ILE A 175 -3.94 11.96 -3.49
C ILE A 175 -4.00 13.14 -4.47
N ASP A 176 -3.55 12.96 -5.71
CA ASP A 176 -3.41 14.02 -6.69
C ASP A 176 -4.45 13.93 -7.80
N PRO A 177 -5.59 14.65 -7.69
CA PRO A 177 -6.61 14.64 -8.73
C PRO A 177 -6.23 15.40 -10.00
N GLU A 178 -5.18 16.23 -9.94
CA GLU A 178 -4.73 17.11 -11.03
C GLU A 178 -3.61 16.49 -11.86
N GLN A 179 -3.27 15.23 -11.60
CA GLN A 179 -2.38 14.46 -12.45
C GLN A 179 -2.88 14.40 -13.93
N PRO A 180 -1.96 14.33 -14.90
CA PRO A 180 -2.28 14.22 -16.32
C PRO A 180 -3.26 13.10 -16.67
N ARG A 181 -4.01 13.33 -17.76
CA ARG A 181 -5.04 12.41 -18.25
C ARG A 181 -4.54 11.63 -19.46
N VAL A 182 -4.37 10.31 -19.29
CA VAL A 182 -3.97 9.39 -20.35
C VAL A 182 -5.21 9.01 -21.16
N LYS A 183 -5.37 9.62 -22.33
CA LYS A 183 -6.56 9.42 -23.19
C LYS A 183 -6.44 8.14 -24.02
N GLU A 184 -5.22 7.72 -24.26
CA GLU A 184 -4.81 6.54 -25.04
C GLU A 184 -5.11 5.23 -24.30
N ALA A 185 -5.21 5.28 -22.97
CA ALA A 185 -5.56 4.14 -22.15
C ALA A 185 -7.02 3.71 -22.36
N GLY A 186 -7.27 2.41 -22.31
CA GLY A 186 -8.64 1.87 -22.42
C GLY A 186 -9.57 2.41 -21.32
N LEU A 187 -10.87 2.54 -21.65
CA LEU A 187 -11.87 3.17 -20.77
C LEU A 187 -11.90 2.56 -19.37
N PHE A 188 -11.74 1.24 -19.26
CA PHE A 188 -11.70 0.54 -17.97
C PHE A 188 -10.48 0.92 -17.11
N PHE A 189 -9.30 1.04 -17.72
CA PHE A 189 -8.07 1.45 -17.01
C PHE A 189 -8.16 2.90 -16.54
N ARG A 190 -8.67 3.78 -17.40
CA ARG A 190 -8.95 5.17 -17.06
C ARG A 190 -9.94 5.27 -15.92
N PHE A 191 -11.05 4.52 -15.98
CA PHE A 191 -12.02 4.47 -14.89
C PHE A 191 -11.35 4.05 -13.57
N ARG A 192 -10.63 2.92 -13.55
CA ARG A 192 -9.97 2.42 -12.32
C ARG A 192 -8.96 3.39 -11.74
N HIS A 193 -8.18 4.04 -12.59
CA HIS A 193 -7.14 4.97 -12.15
C HIS A 193 -7.76 6.29 -11.64
N TYR A 194 -8.72 6.87 -12.36
CA TYR A 194 -9.25 8.20 -12.05
C TYR A 194 -10.48 8.24 -11.12
N LEU A 195 -11.09 7.08 -10.83
CA LEU A 195 -12.27 6.97 -9.98
C LEU A 195 -12.06 7.68 -8.63
N ASN A 196 -12.89 8.69 -8.35
CA ASN A 196 -12.97 9.37 -7.05
C ASN A 196 -11.64 9.90 -6.46
N LEU A 197 -10.63 10.22 -7.29
CA LEU A 197 -9.35 10.80 -6.81
C LEU A 197 -9.54 12.03 -5.94
N ARG A 198 -10.43 12.95 -6.35
CA ARG A 198 -10.77 14.18 -5.58
C ARG A 198 -11.24 13.89 -4.14
N LYS A 199 -11.74 12.67 -3.87
CA LYS A 199 -12.24 12.28 -2.54
C LYS A 199 -11.20 11.53 -1.70
N PHE A 200 -10.05 11.15 -2.27
CA PHE A 200 -9.10 10.27 -1.61
C PHE A 200 -8.52 10.90 -0.34
N LYS A 201 -8.07 12.15 -0.42
CA LYS A 201 -7.53 12.92 0.72
C LYS A 201 -8.51 12.95 1.91
N ASP A 202 -9.74 13.41 1.69
CA ASP A 202 -10.76 13.49 2.74
C ASP A 202 -11.21 12.13 3.27
N ARG A 203 -11.08 11.08 2.46
CA ARG A 203 -11.32 9.70 2.90
C ARG A 203 -10.19 9.22 3.78
N LEU A 204 -8.94 9.52 3.45
CA LEU A 204 -7.77 9.13 4.25
C LEU A 204 -7.81 9.77 5.64
N TYR A 205 -8.08 11.08 5.74
CA TYR A 205 -8.30 11.74 7.04
C TYR A 205 -9.39 11.04 7.86
N SER A 206 -10.57 10.85 7.24
CA SER A 206 -11.71 10.21 7.89
C SER A 206 -11.45 8.76 8.30
N PHE A 207 -10.60 8.04 7.56
CA PHE A 207 -10.15 6.70 7.90
C PHE A 207 -9.25 6.73 9.13
N ILE A 208 -8.23 7.57 9.15
CA ILE A 208 -7.30 7.72 10.28
C ILE A 208 -8.07 8.07 11.55
N GLU A 209 -8.97 9.04 11.49
CA GLU A 209 -9.80 9.46 12.63
C GLU A 209 -10.73 8.34 13.11
N SER A 210 -11.29 7.54 12.19
CA SER A 210 -12.16 6.41 12.55
C SER A 210 -11.44 5.29 13.29
N PHE A 211 -10.11 5.26 13.24
CA PHE A 211 -9.26 4.23 13.84
C PHE A 211 -8.22 4.81 14.79
N GLN A 212 -8.44 5.99 15.34
CA GLN A 212 -7.52 6.65 16.29
C GLN A 212 -7.24 5.84 17.57
N ASP A 213 -8.17 4.96 17.96
CA ASP A 213 -7.99 4.04 19.11
C ASP A 213 -7.08 2.84 18.76
N CYS A 214 -6.69 2.69 17.50
CA CYS A 214 -5.74 1.67 17.04
C CYS A 214 -4.31 2.24 17.08
N SER A 215 -3.33 1.37 17.22
CA SER A 215 -1.92 1.74 17.11
C SER A 215 -1.48 1.68 15.65
N PHE A 216 -1.16 2.84 15.07
CA PHE A 216 -0.53 2.92 13.74
C PHE A 216 0.96 2.61 13.86
N VAL A 217 1.41 1.56 13.18
CA VAL A 217 2.78 1.04 13.27
C VAL A 217 3.36 0.78 11.88
N THR A 218 4.68 0.83 11.76
CA THR A 218 5.37 0.36 10.55
C THR A 218 5.34 -1.18 10.46
N CYS A 219 5.57 -1.73 9.27
CA CYS A 219 5.71 -3.18 9.07
C CYS A 219 6.75 -3.80 10.02
N SER A 220 7.93 -3.19 10.14
CA SER A 220 8.98 -3.68 11.05
C SER A 220 8.56 -3.64 12.52
N GLN A 221 7.86 -2.59 12.96
CA GLN A 221 7.32 -2.54 14.32
C GLN A 221 6.26 -3.62 14.58
N TYR A 222 5.47 -3.96 13.56
CA TYR A 222 4.50 -5.04 13.65
C TYR A 222 5.18 -6.41 13.73
N ILE A 223 6.22 -6.66 12.92
CA ILE A 223 7.02 -7.90 12.97
C ILE A 223 7.68 -8.05 14.34
N ASN A 224 8.35 -7.01 14.85
CA ASN A 224 8.94 -7.05 16.20
C ASN A 224 7.90 -7.36 17.27
N PHE A 225 6.67 -6.84 17.12
CA PHE A 225 5.57 -7.19 18.03
C PHE A 225 5.17 -8.67 17.92
N LEU A 226 5.21 -9.26 16.73
CA LEU A 226 4.93 -10.68 16.54
C LEU A 226 6.03 -11.57 17.12
N GLU A 227 7.30 -11.16 17.07
CA GLU A 227 8.42 -11.94 17.60
C GLU A 227 8.44 -11.97 19.14
N ASN A 228 8.02 -10.88 19.77
CA ASN A 228 7.99 -10.74 21.23
C ASN A 228 6.70 -11.27 21.91
N LYS A 229 5.85 -11.99 21.16
CA LYS A 229 4.55 -12.53 21.62
C LYS A 229 4.50 -14.03 21.50
#